data_AF-A0A8J3GF08-F1
#
_entry.id   AF-A0A8J3GF08-F1
#
_cell.length_a   1.000
_cell.length_b   1.000
_cell.length_c   1.000
_cell.angle_alpha   90.00
_cell.angle_beta   90.00
_cell.angle_gamma   90.00
#
_symmetry.space_group_name_H-M   'P 1'
#
loop_
_entity.id
_entity.type
_entity.pdbx_description
1 polymer ?
#
loop_
_entity_poly.entity_id
_entity_poly.type
_entity_poly.pdbx_seq_one_letter_code
_entity_poly.pdbx_strand_id
1 'polypeptide(L)'
;MKSLRLFHLLFTLLLIPSSSLLAQYDGPDIQLRFRALALNYPLNSGVYMEAQGGTRLNIYSNSRTDWVNYKGTNPITFYKEVKQGDTPSVRIPIASFDAVQAPENPLLIFSKADAKDPNYRVNAVNDSVESSPAGSYRIFNFTEKQIGGVIDDQRFLLSPKSTAYAQVKNPKDFEVTVQLAESEKGQAKRLYASSWTFSEDFRYLVFILPSDDPTRGNIEIRLIPDLVNSSSN
;
A
#
# COMPACT_ATOMS: atom_id res chain seq x y z
N MET A 1 -52.15 69.41 -18.52
CA MET A 1 -51.56 68.08 -18.80
C MET A 1 -50.21 68.02 -18.10
N LYS A 2 -50.07 67.20 -17.05
CA LYS A 2 -48.83 67.01 -16.25
C LYS A 2 -48.45 65.53 -16.32
N SER A 3 -47.30 65.20 -16.90
CA SER A 3 -46.70 63.85 -16.93
C SER A 3 -45.88 63.63 -15.64
N LEU A 4 -46.17 62.58 -14.85
CA LEU A 4 -45.67 61.19 -14.88
C LEU A 4 -44.26 61.06 -14.27
N ARG A 5 -44.17 60.84 -12.94
CA ARG A 5 -43.91 59.57 -12.19
C ARG A 5 -42.52 58.98 -12.47
N LEU A 6 -41.58 59.03 -11.52
CA LEU A 6 -41.37 58.20 -10.32
C LEU A 6 -40.55 56.92 -10.62
N PHE A 7 -39.32 56.93 -10.07
CA PHE A 7 -38.42 55.83 -9.73
C PHE A 7 -39.05 54.42 -9.73
N HIS A 8 -38.33 53.40 -10.23
CA HIS A 8 -38.09 52.14 -9.50
C HIS A 8 -36.87 51.40 -10.10
N LEU A 9 -35.87 51.22 -9.23
CA LEU A 9 -34.60 50.53 -9.43
C LEU A 9 -34.86 49.01 -9.33
N LEU A 10 -34.63 48.24 -10.39
CA LEU A 10 -34.72 46.77 -10.36
C LEU A 10 -33.34 46.17 -10.59
N PHE A 11 -32.64 45.89 -9.49
CA PHE A 11 -31.36 45.18 -9.47
C PHE A 11 -31.65 43.69 -9.27
N THR A 12 -31.82 42.96 -10.38
CA THR A 12 -32.13 41.53 -10.35
C THR A 12 -30.87 40.73 -10.03
N LEU A 13 -30.76 40.27 -8.78
CA LEU A 13 -29.71 39.37 -8.32
C LEU A 13 -29.85 38.01 -9.03
N LEU A 14 -28.93 37.69 -9.94
CA LEU A 14 -28.82 36.37 -10.55
C LEU A 14 -28.27 35.37 -9.51
N LEU A 15 -29.17 34.64 -8.87
CA LEU A 15 -28.85 33.42 -8.13
C LEU A 15 -28.49 32.34 -9.16
N ILE A 16 -27.20 32.19 -9.47
CA ILE A 16 -26.71 31.04 -10.22
C ILE A 16 -26.65 29.86 -9.25
N PRO A 17 -27.49 28.82 -9.40
CA PRO A 17 -27.34 27.60 -8.62
C PRO A 17 -26.05 26.92 -9.09
N SER A 18 -25.00 27.02 -8.28
CA SER A 18 -23.77 26.23 -8.41
C SER A 18 -24.09 24.76 -8.17
N SER A 19 -24.73 24.14 -9.16
CA SER A 19 -24.91 22.70 -9.24
C SER A 19 -23.52 22.11 -9.37
N SER A 20 -22.96 21.68 -8.25
CA SER A 20 -21.68 20.98 -8.20
C SER A 20 -21.92 19.63 -8.84
N LEU A 21 -21.76 19.55 -10.16
CA LEU A 21 -21.58 18.30 -10.89
C LEU A 21 -20.37 17.61 -10.27
N LEU A 22 -20.59 16.69 -9.34
CA LEU A 22 -19.65 15.61 -9.11
C LEU A 22 -19.67 14.80 -10.41
N ALA A 23 -18.80 15.17 -11.34
CA ALA A 23 -18.60 14.43 -12.57
C ALA A 23 -18.19 13.00 -12.16
N GLN A 24 -19.13 12.06 -12.30
CA GLN A 24 -18.88 10.65 -12.16
C GLN A 24 -17.92 10.27 -13.28
N TYR A 25 -16.70 9.89 -12.92
CA TYR A 25 -15.67 9.56 -13.89
C TYR A 25 -15.96 8.18 -14.48
N ASP A 26 -16.48 8.15 -15.70
CA ASP A 26 -16.73 6.94 -16.50
C ASP A 26 -15.43 6.49 -17.19
N GLY A 27 -14.44 6.07 -16.39
CA GLY A 27 -13.23 5.42 -16.90
C GLY A 27 -13.54 4.07 -17.56
N PRO A 28 -12.61 3.49 -18.35
CA PRO A 28 -12.84 2.18 -18.95
C PRO A 28 -13.04 1.12 -17.87
N ASP A 29 -14.02 0.24 -18.08
CA ASP A 29 -14.24 -0.91 -17.20
C ASP A 29 -13.11 -1.92 -17.35
N ILE A 30 -12.53 -2.30 -16.23
CA ILE A 30 -11.46 -3.30 -16.11
C ILE A 30 -11.92 -4.46 -15.24
N GLN A 31 -11.23 -5.59 -15.38
CA GLN A 31 -11.28 -6.69 -14.43
C GLN A 31 -9.87 -6.93 -13.91
N LEU A 32 -9.73 -6.97 -12.59
CA LEU A 32 -8.43 -7.17 -11.93
C LEU A 32 -8.59 -8.14 -10.77
N ARG A 33 -7.71 -9.12 -10.68
CA ARG A 33 -7.57 -9.96 -9.49
C ARG A 33 -6.30 -9.56 -8.76
N PHE A 34 -6.38 -9.22 -7.47
CA PHE A 34 -5.23 -8.71 -6.72
C PHE A 34 -5.25 -9.15 -5.25
N ARG A 35 -4.11 -9.06 -4.56
CA ARG A 35 -4.02 -9.08 -3.09
C ARG A 35 -3.62 -7.70 -2.58
N ALA A 36 -3.86 -7.41 -1.31
CA ALA A 36 -3.47 -6.13 -0.71
C ALA A 36 -2.74 -6.29 0.63
N LEU A 37 -1.98 -5.27 1.01
CA LEU A 37 -1.25 -5.14 2.28
C LEU A 37 -1.08 -3.65 2.60
N ALA A 38 -1.03 -3.28 3.89
CA ALA A 38 -0.72 -1.91 4.32
C ALA A 38 0.57 -1.82 5.15
N LEU A 39 1.50 -0.95 4.77
CA LEU A 39 2.75 -0.76 5.51
C LEU A 39 2.59 0.18 6.70
N ASN A 40 1.88 1.29 6.53
CA ASN A 40 1.86 2.34 7.53
C ASN A 40 0.43 2.59 7.96
N TYR A 41 0.13 2.26 9.22
CA TYR A 41 -1.13 2.52 9.92
C TYR A 41 -2.28 1.55 9.60
N PRO A 42 -3.08 1.17 10.61
CA PRO A 42 -4.15 0.25 10.35
C PRO A 42 -5.28 0.92 9.56
N LEU A 43 -5.68 0.28 8.46
CA LEU A 43 -6.93 0.59 7.74
C LEU A 43 -8.12 0.00 8.50
N ASN A 44 -8.22 0.29 9.81
CA ASN A 44 -9.30 -0.18 10.69
C ASN A 44 -10.70 0.29 10.25
N SER A 45 -10.75 1.25 9.32
CA SER A 45 -11.99 1.90 8.87
C SER A 45 -12.66 1.21 7.70
N GLY A 46 -12.11 0.10 7.18
CA GLY A 46 -12.62 -0.55 5.99
C GLY A 46 -12.30 0.26 4.74
N VAL A 47 -11.73 -0.40 3.75
CA VAL A 47 -11.51 0.19 2.43
C VAL A 47 -12.63 -0.25 1.51
N TYR A 48 -13.07 0.63 0.62
CA TYR A 48 -14.08 0.32 -0.40
C TYR A 48 -13.52 0.67 -1.77
N MET A 49 -13.99 0.00 -2.82
CA MET A 49 -13.58 0.30 -4.20
C MET A 49 -14.66 1.02 -5.00
N GLU A 50 -15.81 1.27 -4.36
CA GLU A 50 -16.97 1.91 -4.94
C GLU A 50 -17.40 3.11 -4.08
N ALA A 51 -17.77 4.22 -4.74
CA ALA A 51 -18.21 5.43 -4.07
C ALA A 51 -19.56 5.25 -3.34
N GLN A 52 -20.44 4.37 -3.84
CA GLN A 52 -21.79 4.14 -3.34
C GLN A 52 -22.02 2.63 -3.15
N GLY A 53 -22.09 2.15 -1.90
CA GLY A 53 -22.31 0.72 -1.61
C GLY A 53 -21.13 -0.19 -2.01
N GLY A 54 -21.27 -1.52 -1.96
CA GLY A 54 -20.19 -2.44 -2.38
C GLY A 54 -19.42 -3.09 -1.24
N THR A 55 -18.39 -3.85 -1.61
CA THR A 55 -17.74 -4.81 -0.70
C THR A 55 -16.61 -4.15 0.08
N ARG A 56 -16.66 -4.28 1.41
CA ARG A 56 -15.57 -3.85 2.28
C ARG A 56 -14.34 -4.71 2.03
N LEU A 57 -13.26 -4.07 1.59
CA LEU A 57 -11.92 -4.61 1.53
C LEU A 57 -11.22 -4.42 2.89
N ASN A 58 -10.93 -5.53 3.57
CA ASN A 58 -10.13 -5.52 4.80
C ASN A 58 -8.66 -5.67 4.42
N ILE A 59 -7.86 -4.64 4.71
CA ILE A 59 -6.42 -4.63 4.44
C ILE A 59 -5.69 -4.62 5.77
N TYR A 60 -4.77 -5.56 5.92
CA TYR A 60 -4.01 -5.78 7.15
C TYR A 60 -2.59 -5.25 7.00
N SER A 61 -1.93 -5.01 8.14
CA SER A 61 -0.54 -4.54 8.14
C SER A 61 0.50 -5.62 8.34
N ASN A 62 0.04 -6.81 8.76
CA ASN A 62 0.84 -7.97 9.12
C ASN A 62 0.54 -9.21 8.26
N SER A 63 -0.37 -9.11 7.30
CA SER A 63 -0.70 -10.18 6.36
C SER A 63 -1.15 -9.60 5.03
N ARG A 64 -1.02 -10.41 3.98
CA ARG A 64 -1.70 -10.16 2.71
C ARG A 64 -3.18 -10.47 2.87
N THR A 65 -4.05 -9.80 2.14
CA THR A 65 -5.44 -10.24 2.00
C THR A 65 -5.50 -11.54 1.20
N ASP A 66 -6.67 -12.20 1.23
CA ASP A 66 -7.02 -13.14 0.17
C ASP A 66 -7.08 -12.45 -1.19
N TRP A 67 -7.18 -13.24 -2.26
CA TRP A 67 -7.39 -12.71 -3.60
C TRP A 67 -8.75 -12.02 -3.71
N VAL A 68 -8.71 -10.77 -4.15
CA VAL A 68 -9.86 -9.90 -4.40
C VAL A 68 -10.09 -9.84 -5.90
N ASN A 69 -11.34 -10.05 -6.32
CA ASN A 69 -11.74 -9.82 -7.70
C ASN A 69 -12.42 -8.45 -7.80
N TYR A 70 -11.89 -7.59 -8.64
CA TYR A 70 -12.43 -6.26 -8.91
C TYR A 70 -12.96 -6.21 -10.34
N LYS A 71 -14.12 -5.55 -10.47
CA LYS A 71 -14.72 -5.17 -11.75
C LYS A 71 -15.29 -3.76 -11.60
N GLY A 72 -14.80 -2.83 -12.40
CA GLY A 72 -15.21 -1.43 -12.35
C GLY A 72 -14.26 -0.53 -13.12
N THR A 73 -14.33 0.77 -12.89
CA THR A 73 -13.59 1.77 -13.66
C THR A 73 -12.09 1.78 -13.35
N ASN A 74 -11.27 2.11 -14.35
CA ASN A 74 -9.87 2.48 -14.17
C ASN A 74 -9.71 4.00 -14.21
N PRO A 75 -8.99 4.64 -13.25
CA PRO A 75 -8.24 4.03 -12.15
C PRO A 75 -9.13 3.56 -11.01
N ILE A 76 -8.71 2.49 -10.33
CA ILE A 76 -9.38 1.97 -9.14
C ILE A 76 -9.25 3.03 -8.04
N THR A 77 -10.37 3.61 -7.62
CA THR A 77 -10.39 4.55 -6.51
C THR A 77 -10.75 3.81 -5.22
N PHE A 78 -9.90 3.98 -4.21
CA PHE A 78 -10.12 3.40 -2.89
C PHE A 78 -10.69 4.47 -1.95
N TYR A 79 -11.72 4.10 -1.20
CA TYR A 79 -12.43 4.99 -0.30
C TYR A 79 -12.32 4.50 1.14
N LYS A 80 -12.30 5.45 2.07
CA LYS A 80 -12.52 5.21 3.49
C LYS A 80 -13.90 5.70 3.88
N GLU A 81 -14.60 4.91 4.69
CA GLU A 81 -15.83 5.34 5.30
C GLU A 81 -15.56 6.18 6.55
N VAL A 82 -16.21 7.35 6.63
CA VAL A 82 -16.13 8.28 7.76
C VAL A 82 -17.54 8.53 8.26
N LYS A 83 -17.79 8.22 9.53
CA LYS A 83 -19.03 8.54 10.22
C LYS A 83 -18.85 9.83 11.02
N GLN A 84 -19.75 10.80 10.86
CA GLN A 84 -19.69 12.09 11.56
C GLN A 84 -20.93 12.26 12.46
N GLY A 85 -20.84 11.76 13.69
CA GLY A 85 -21.95 11.80 14.64
C GLY A 85 -23.12 10.92 14.17
N ASP A 86 -24.32 11.50 14.15
CA ASP A 86 -25.55 10.81 13.75
C ASP A 86 -25.86 10.91 12.24
N THR A 87 -24.96 11.49 11.44
CA THR A 87 -25.15 11.55 9.99
C THR A 87 -24.84 10.20 9.33
N PRO A 88 -25.44 9.92 8.16
CA PRO A 88 -25.04 8.78 7.34
C PRO A 88 -23.54 8.83 7.04
N SER A 89 -22.89 7.67 7.09
CA SER A 89 -21.48 7.56 6.73
C SER A 89 -21.22 8.10 5.33
N VAL A 90 -20.18 8.93 5.19
CA VAL A 90 -19.68 9.43 3.91
C VAL A 90 -18.39 8.73 3.54
N ARG A 91 -18.19 8.49 2.25
CA ARG A 91 -16.98 7.86 1.73
C ARG A 91 -16.09 8.90 1.09
N ILE A 92 -14.83 8.91 1.54
CA ILE A 92 -13.82 9.87 1.10
C ILE A 92 -12.75 9.09 0.33
N PRO A 93 -12.36 9.51 -0.88
CA PRO A 93 -11.27 8.87 -1.61
C PRO A 93 -9.98 9.02 -0.81
N ILE A 94 -9.25 7.91 -0.66
CA ILE A 94 -7.99 7.84 0.08
C ILE A 94 -6.83 7.37 -0.79
N ALA A 95 -7.09 6.75 -1.94
CA ALA A 95 -6.05 6.30 -2.84
C ALA A 95 -6.61 6.09 -4.25
N SER A 96 -5.74 6.08 -5.25
CA SER A 96 -6.07 5.72 -6.63
C SER A 96 -4.96 4.85 -7.20
N PHE A 97 -5.33 3.85 -8.00
CA PHE A 97 -4.39 2.93 -8.63
C PHE A 97 -4.76 2.71 -10.10
N ASP A 98 -3.83 3.00 -11.00
CA ASP A 98 -3.96 2.72 -12.43
C ASP A 98 -3.61 1.25 -12.70
N ALA A 99 -4.64 0.44 -12.95
CA ALA A 99 -4.50 -0.98 -13.17
C ALA A 99 -3.86 -1.34 -14.52
N VAL A 100 -3.75 -0.39 -15.45
CA VAL A 100 -3.08 -0.61 -16.74
C VAL A 100 -1.61 -0.99 -16.54
N GLN A 101 -1.00 -0.52 -15.45
CA GLN A 101 0.40 -0.79 -15.11
C GLN A 101 0.55 -1.95 -14.10
N ALA A 102 -0.54 -2.64 -13.78
CA ALA A 102 -0.49 -3.74 -12.83
C ALA A 102 0.30 -4.93 -13.41
N PRO A 103 1.18 -5.57 -12.62
CA PRO A 103 1.70 -6.88 -12.97
C PRO A 103 0.57 -7.92 -12.98
N GLU A 104 0.81 -9.08 -13.59
CA GLU A 104 -0.19 -10.14 -13.78
C GLU A 104 -0.84 -10.63 -12.47
N ASN A 105 -0.03 -10.79 -11.41
CA ASN A 105 -0.48 -11.22 -10.09
C ASN A 105 -0.18 -10.12 -9.07
N PRO A 106 -0.94 -9.02 -9.05
CA PRO A 106 -0.56 -7.84 -8.28
C PRO A 106 -0.84 -8.00 -6.78
N LEU A 107 0.17 -7.68 -5.98
CA LEU A 107 0.02 -7.28 -4.59
C LEU A 107 0.06 -5.75 -4.51
N LEU A 108 -1.07 -5.17 -4.12
CA LEU A 108 -1.22 -3.74 -3.87
C LEU A 108 -0.73 -3.40 -2.46
N ILE A 109 0.34 -2.61 -2.39
CA ILE A 109 0.97 -2.19 -1.15
C ILE A 109 0.55 -0.75 -0.87
N PHE A 110 -0.27 -0.58 0.15
CA PHE A 110 -0.73 0.72 0.65
C PHE A 110 0.31 1.30 1.60
N SER A 111 0.73 2.51 1.32
CA SER A 111 1.73 3.24 2.13
C SER A 111 1.39 4.71 2.19
N LYS A 112 1.81 5.38 3.26
CA LYS A 112 1.74 6.85 3.36
C LYS A 112 3.13 7.44 3.18
N ALA A 113 3.19 8.62 2.57
CA ALA A 113 4.41 9.42 2.50
C ALA A 113 4.78 10.02 3.86
N ASP A 114 3.75 10.45 4.61
CA ASP A 114 3.83 10.98 5.97
C ASP A 114 2.62 10.45 6.77
N ALA A 115 2.79 10.21 8.07
CA ALA A 115 1.71 9.82 8.97
C ALA A 115 0.51 10.80 8.93
N LYS A 116 0.78 12.09 8.69
CA LYS A 116 -0.24 13.15 8.60
C LYS A 116 -0.95 13.20 7.24
N ASP A 117 -0.42 12.56 6.21
CA ASP A 117 -1.04 12.53 4.88
C ASP A 117 -2.38 11.78 4.97
N PRO A 118 -3.52 12.39 4.58
CA PRO A 118 -4.79 11.68 4.56
C PRO A 118 -4.83 10.59 3.48
N ASN A 119 -3.99 10.71 2.45
CA ASN A 119 -3.99 9.83 1.29
C ASN A 119 -2.90 8.75 1.38
N TYR A 120 -3.21 7.60 0.79
CA TYR A 120 -2.30 6.50 0.57
C TYR A 120 -1.78 6.53 -0.86
N ARG A 121 -0.52 6.14 -1.00
CA ARG A 121 0.08 5.69 -2.26
C ARG A 121 -0.11 4.19 -2.37
N VAL A 122 -0.47 3.74 -3.57
CA VAL A 122 -0.62 2.32 -3.89
C VAL A 122 0.46 1.95 -4.89
N ASN A 123 1.36 1.07 -4.49
CA ASN A 123 2.35 0.47 -5.39
C ASN A 123 1.97 -0.98 -5.64
N ALA A 124 2.12 -1.47 -6.86
CA ALA A 124 1.88 -2.86 -7.19
C ALA A 124 3.20 -3.61 -7.42
N VAL A 125 3.27 -4.82 -6.90
CA VAL A 125 4.38 -5.75 -7.16
C VAL A 125 3.82 -7.09 -7.62
N ASN A 126 4.54 -7.80 -8.49
CA ASN A 126 4.15 -9.16 -8.87
C ASN A 126 4.27 -10.07 -7.64
N ASP A 127 3.24 -10.82 -7.31
CA ASP A 127 3.09 -11.65 -6.12
C ASP A 127 2.84 -13.12 -6.49
N SER A 128 3.19 -13.47 -7.73
CA SER A 128 3.15 -14.86 -8.21
C SER A 128 4.19 -15.72 -7.48
N VAL A 129 3.94 -17.03 -7.41
CA VAL A 129 4.87 -17.99 -6.79
C VAL A 129 6.18 -18.06 -7.58
N GLU A 130 6.14 -17.86 -8.90
CA GLU A 130 7.33 -17.82 -9.74
C GLU A 130 8.24 -16.63 -9.40
N SER A 131 7.64 -15.48 -9.06
CA SER A 131 8.39 -14.27 -8.67
C SER A 131 8.85 -14.26 -7.21
N SER A 132 8.20 -15.05 -6.35
CA SER A 132 8.53 -15.22 -4.94
C SER A 132 8.10 -16.62 -4.51
N PRO A 133 8.96 -17.63 -4.71
CA PRO A 133 8.63 -19.02 -4.40
C PRO A 133 8.68 -19.30 -2.90
N ALA A 134 8.21 -20.46 -2.49
CA ALA A 134 8.35 -20.95 -1.12
C ALA A 134 9.83 -21.03 -0.71
N GLY A 135 10.13 -20.82 0.56
CA GLY A 135 11.49 -20.74 1.11
C GLY A 135 12.27 -19.48 0.72
N SER A 136 11.58 -18.41 0.29
CA SER A 136 12.24 -17.17 -0.16
C SER A 136 11.89 -15.94 0.66
N TYR A 137 12.84 -15.01 0.72
CA TYR A 137 12.67 -13.65 1.22
C TYR A 137 12.74 -12.67 0.06
N ARG A 138 11.67 -11.90 -0.14
CA ARG A 138 11.68 -10.74 -1.03
C ARG A 138 11.77 -9.47 -0.19
N ILE A 139 12.84 -8.71 -0.40
CA ILE A 139 13.25 -7.62 0.48
C ILE A 139 13.04 -6.30 -0.24
N PHE A 140 12.42 -5.35 0.44
CA PHE A 140 12.10 -4.02 -0.06
C PHE A 140 12.77 -2.97 0.82
N ASN A 141 13.58 -2.12 0.21
CA ASN A 141 14.17 -0.98 0.88
C ASN A 141 13.33 0.28 0.61
N PHE A 142 12.50 0.67 1.57
CA PHE A 142 11.73 1.91 1.50
C PHE A 142 12.46 3.11 2.12
N THR A 143 13.71 2.93 2.54
CA THR A 143 14.54 4.01 3.09
C THR A 143 15.31 4.75 2.00
N GLU A 144 15.84 5.91 2.34
CA GLU A 144 16.80 6.65 1.50
C GLU A 144 18.25 6.15 1.65
N LYS A 145 18.47 5.09 2.44
CA LYS A 145 19.78 4.56 2.77
C LYS A 145 20.15 3.42 1.82
N GLN A 146 21.44 3.26 1.52
CA GLN A 146 21.93 2.02 0.94
C GLN A 146 22.10 0.99 2.06
N ILE A 147 21.43 -0.15 1.93
CA ILE A 147 21.41 -1.20 2.95
C ILE A 147 22.14 -2.43 2.44
N GLY A 148 23.25 -2.77 3.08
CA GLY A 148 23.86 -4.09 2.96
C GLY A 148 23.21 -5.03 3.96
N GLY A 149 23.04 -6.29 3.57
CA GLY A 149 22.46 -7.27 4.48
C GLY A 149 22.96 -8.68 4.25
N VAL A 150 22.76 -9.49 5.27
CA VAL A 150 22.99 -10.93 5.25
C VAL A 150 21.74 -11.60 5.83
N ILE A 151 21.20 -12.56 5.09
CA ILE A 151 20.16 -13.49 5.55
C ILE A 151 20.77 -14.88 5.40
N ASP A 152 21.07 -15.52 6.53
CA ASP A 152 21.87 -16.75 6.59
C ASP A 152 23.26 -16.58 5.94
N ASP A 153 23.53 -17.26 4.82
CA ASP A 153 24.75 -17.12 4.03
C ASP A 153 24.61 -16.15 2.84
N GLN A 154 23.38 -15.71 2.54
CA GLN A 154 23.08 -14.86 1.39
C GLN A 154 23.34 -13.40 1.71
N ARG A 155 24.28 -12.80 0.98
CA ARG A 155 24.59 -11.37 1.07
C ARG A 155 23.85 -10.60 -0.02
N PHE A 156 23.35 -9.42 0.31
CA PHE A 156 22.74 -8.51 -0.65
C PHE A 156 23.13 -7.06 -0.37
N LEU A 157 23.01 -6.24 -1.41
CA LEU A 157 23.13 -4.80 -1.34
C LEU A 157 21.91 -4.18 -1.99
N LEU A 158 21.19 -3.36 -1.23
CA LEU A 158 19.99 -2.67 -1.64
C LEU A 158 20.27 -1.18 -1.78
N SER A 159 20.10 -0.67 -2.99
CA SER A 159 20.02 0.78 -3.20
C SER A 159 18.78 1.36 -2.51
N PRO A 160 18.74 2.68 -2.25
CA PRO A 160 17.53 3.35 -1.83
C PRO A 160 16.35 3.04 -2.77
N LYS A 161 15.17 2.82 -2.20
CA LYS A 161 13.92 2.57 -2.97
C LYS A 161 13.98 1.37 -3.91
N SER A 162 14.87 0.40 -3.66
CA SER A 162 15.04 -0.79 -4.50
C SER A 162 14.57 -2.06 -3.80
N THR A 163 14.54 -3.16 -4.54
CA THR A 163 14.19 -4.50 -4.04
C THR A 163 15.32 -5.49 -4.29
N ALA A 164 15.40 -6.51 -3.45
CA ALA A 164 16.32 -7.63 -3.57
C ALA A 164 15.57 -8.94 -3.26
N TYR A 165 16.23 -10.04 -3.58
CA TYR A 165 15.72 -11.38 -3.37
C TYR A 165 16.81 -12.22 -2.71
N ALA A 166 16.43 -12.94 -1.66
CA ALA A 166 17.28 -13.91 -1.00
C ALA A 166 16.52 -15.23 -0.91
N GLN A 167 17.10 -16.30 -1.44
CA GLN A 167 16.56 -17.64 -1.30
C GLN A 167 17.44 -18.38 -0.29
N VAL A 168 16.82 -18.82 0.79
CA VAL A 168 17.52 -19.59 1.81
C VAL A 168 17.57 -21.04 1.36
N LYS A 169 18.78 -21.59 1.30
CA LYS A 169 19.00 -22.98 0.89
C LYS A 169 19.11 -23.86 2.13
N ASN A 170 17.99 -24.17 2.76
CA ASN A 170 17.96 -25.21 3.78
C ASN A 170 16.54 -25.78 3.95
N PRO A 171 16.34 -27.11 3.85
CA PRO A 171 15.01 -27.70 3.70
C PRO A 171 14.31 -28.02 5.03
N LYS A 172 14.56 -27.25 6.11
CA LYS A 172 13.94 -27.49 7.42
C LYS A 172 13.58 -26.18 8.09
N ASP A 173 12.70 -26.22 9.09
CA ASP A 173 12.44 -25.07 9.94
C ASP A 173 13.68 -24.79 10.81
N PHE A 174 14.25 -23.59 10.71
CA PHE A 174 15.37 -23.16 11.53
C PHE A 174 15.38 -21.66 11.75
N GLU A 175 16.21 -21.20 12.68
CA GLU A 175 16.45 -19.78 12.88
C GLU A 175 17.45 -19.25 11.85
N VAL A 176 17.00 -18.33 11.01
CA VAL A 176 17.85 -17.62 10.06
C VAL A 176 18.39 -16.37 10.73
N THR A 177 19.72 -16.26 10.80
CA THR A 177 20.38 -15.03 11.27
C THR A 177 20.24 -13.93 10.22
N VAL A 178 19.78 -12.77 10.64
CA VAL A 178 19.66 -11.59 9.78
C VAL A 178 20.43 -10.43 10.35
N GLN A 179 21.24 -9.81 9.50
CA GLN A 179 21.99 -8.60 9.84
C GLN A 179 21.84 -7.59 8.72
N LEU A 180 21.53 -6.34 9.07
CA LEU A 180 21.45 -5.22 8.14
C LEU A 180 22.40 -4.11 8.59
N ALA A 181 23.05 -3.48 7.63
CA ALA A 181 23.96 -2.37 7.85
C ALA A 181 23.75 -1.28 6.80
N GLU A 182 23.90 -0.04 7.22
CA GLU A 182 24.04 1.10 6.33
C GLU A 182 25.48 1.15 5.82
N SER A 183 25.63 1.35 4.51
CA SER A 183 26.92 1.67 3.91
C SER A 183 27.07 3.18 3.82
N GLU A 184 27.91 3.78 4.67
CA GLU A 184 28.24 5.20 4.60
C GLU A 184 29.76 5.37 4.43
N LYS A 185 30.17 5.98 3.32
CA LYS A 185 31.59 6.28 3.00
C LYS A 185 32.53 5.07 3.14
N GLY A 186 32.05 3.87 2.78
CA GLY A 186 32.84 2.64 2.83
C GLY A 186 32.93 1.99 4.22
N GLN A 187 32.27 2.54 5.24
CA GLN A 187 32.13 1.91 6.54
C GLN A 187 30.71 1.35 6.71
N ALA A 188 30.62 0.11 7.20
CA ALA A 188 29.36 -0.53 7.49
C ALA A 188 28.92 -0.21 8.93
N LYS A 189 27.81 0.52 9.09
CA LYS A 189 27.17 0.75 10.38
C LYS A 189 26.02 -0.22 10.55
N ARG A 190 26.13 -1.15 11.50
CA ARG A 190 25.05 -2.10 11.79
C ARG A 190 23.78 -1.35 12.24
N LEU A 191 22.66 -1.64 11.58
CA LEU A 191 21.35 -1.07 11.89
C LEU A 191 20.44 -2.07 12.59
N TYR A 192 20.53 -3.34 12.22
CA TYR A 192 19.65 -4.40 12.72
C TYR A 192 20.40 -5.73 12.80
N ALA A 193 20.09 -6.52 13.83
CA ALA A 193 20.51 -7.90 13.95
C ALA A 193 19.45 -8.69 14.73
N SER A 194 19.00 -9.82 14.18
CA SER A 194 18.01 -10.69 14.82
C SER A 194 18.05 -12.09 14.22
N SER A 195 17.33 -13.02 14.84
CA SER A 195 17.03 -14.35 14.29
C SER A 195 15.56 -14.38 13.89
N TRP A 196 15.26 -14.88 12.69
CA TRP A 196 13.90 -15.08 12.21
C TRP A 196 13.60 -16.56 12.08
N THR A 197 12.39 -16.97 12.45
CA THR A 197 11.90 -18.31 12.14
C THR A 197 11.68 -18.43 10.63
N PHE A 198 12.35 -19.41 10.02
CA PHE A 198 12.20 -19.77 8.62
C PHE A 198 11.46 -21.09 8.49
N SER A 199 10.69 -21.22 7.41
CA SER A 199 10.07 -22.45 6.97
C SER A 199 10.04 -22.47 5.44
N GLU A 200 10.32 -23.64 4.86
CA GLU A 200 10.35 -23.82 3.40
C GLU A 200 8.97 -23.73 2.76
N ASP A 201 7.90 -23.94 3.54
CA ASP A 201 6.51 -23.83 3.09
C ASP A 201 6.06 -22.37 2.93
N PHE A 202 6.82 -21.43 3.49
CA PHE A 202 6.48 -20.03 3.51
C PHE A 202 7.33 -19.21 2.55
N ARG A 203 6.74 -18.13 2.04
CA ARG A 203 7.47 -17.03 1.40
C ARG A 203 7.28 -15.75 2.19
N TYR A 204 8.32 -14.94 2.24
CA TYR A 204 8.39 -13.82 3.17
C TYR A 204 8.59 -12.51 2.41
N LEU A 205 7.77 -11.51 2.69
CA LEU A 205 8.11 -10.13 2.35
C LEU A 205 8.83 -9.49 3.53
N VAL A 206 9.94 -8.83 3.26
CA VAL A 206 10.72 -8.07 4.24
C VAL A 206 10.68 -6.61 3.84
N PHE A 207 10.04 -5.79 4.65
CA PHE A 207 10.00 -4.34 4.46
C PHE A 207 11.00 -3.67 5.40
N ILE A 208 11.94 -2.94 4.83
CA ILE A 208 12.85 -2.04 5.55
C ILE A 208 12.28 -0.64 5.42
N LEU A 209 11.66 -0.15 6.49
CA LEU A 209 10.95 1.12 6.54
C LEU A 209 11.80 2.18 7.27
N PRO A 210 11.69 3.47 6.92
CA PRO A 210 12.26 4.53 7.74
C PRO A 210 11.58 4.55 9.12
N SER A 211 12.35 4.85 10.18
CA SER A 211 11.84 5.01 11.53
C SER A 211 12.46 6.22 12.21
N ASP A 212 11.67 6.95 12.99
CA ASP A 212 12.15 8.06 13.79
C ASP A 212 12.87 7.61 15.07
N ASP A 213 12.86 6.30 15.38
CA ASP A 213 13.56 5.74 16.55
C ASP A 213 15.08 5.65 16.31
N PRO A 214 15.90 6.52 16.93
CA PRO A 214 17.34 6.52 16.73
C PRO A 214 18.02 5.29 17.35
N THR A 215 17.38 4.61 18.29
CA THR A 215 17.95 3.44 18.97
C THR A 215 18.03 2.21 18.06
N ARG A 216 17.24 2.21 16.98
CA ARG A 216 17.14 1.13 15.98
C ARG A 216 17.77 1.49 14.64
N GLY A 217 18.74 2.42 14.65
CA GLY A 217 19.40 2.88 13.43
C GLY A 217 18.46 3.62 12.47
N ASN A 218 17.34 4.14 12.97
CA ASN A 218 16.29 4.82 12.20
C ASN A 218 15.64 3.94 11.13
N ILE A 219 15.53 2.64 11.39
CA ILE A 219 14.78 1.71 10.54
C ILE A 219 13.80 0.87 11.36
N GLU A 220 12.68 0.52 10.73
CA GLU A 220 11.75 -0.51 11.20
C GLU A 220 11.78 -1.68 10.20
N ILE A 221 11.80 -2.91 10.72
CA ILE A 221 11.71 -4.11 9.90
C ILE A 221 10.35 -4.74 10.09
N ARG A 222 9.70 -5.08 8.98
CA ARG A 222 8.48 -5.88 8.99
C ARG A 222 8.63 -7.12 8.12
N LEU A 223 8.33 -8.27 8.73
CA LEU A 223 8.32 -9.57 8.09
C LEU A 223 6.88 -10.03 7.90
N ILE A 224 6.48 -10.32 6.65
CA ILE A 224 5.13 -10.76 6.29
C ILE A 224 5.19 -12.17 5.66
N PRO A 225 4.85 -13.22 6.40
CA PRO A 225 4.80 -14.58 5.86
C PRO A 225 3.56 -14.80 4.97
N ASP A 226 3.71 -15.62 3.94
CA ASP A 226 2.63 -16.27 3.15
C ASP A 226 2.87 -17.77 3.24
N LEU A 227 1.87 -18.57 3.59
CA LEU A 227 1.94 -19.99 3.34
C LEU A 227 1.75 -20.21 1.83
N VAL A 228 2.72 -20.85 1.19
CA VAL A 228 2.57 -21.30 -0.20
C VAL A 228 1.91 -22.67 -0.11
N ASN A 229 0.59 -22.72 -0.21
CA ASN A 229 -0.12 -24.00 -0.29
C ASN A 229 0.40 -24.75 -1.52
N SER A 230 1.20 -25.79 -1.28
CA SER A 230 1.48 -26.84 -2.25
C SER A 230 0.16 -27.56 -2.51
N SER A 231 -0.66 -26.98 -3.37
CA SER A 231 -1.83 -27.68 -3.91
C SER A 231 -1.29 -28.83 -4.74
N SER A 232 -1.19 -29.98 -4.09
CA SER A 232 -1.45 -31.33 -4.61
C SER A 232 -1.11 -31.52 -6.10
N ASN A 233 0.04 -32.16 -6.36
CA ASN A 233 0.10 -33.08 -7.50
C ASN A 233 -0.94 -34.18 -7.33
#